data_AF-A0A9E5YX51-F1
#
_entry.id   AF-A0A9E5YX51-F1
#
_cell.length_a   1.000
_cell.length_b   1.000
_cell.length_c   1.000
_cell.angle_alpha   90.00
_cell.angle_beta   90.00
_cell.angle_gamma   90.00
#
_symmetry.space_group_name_H-M   'P 1'
#
loop_
_entity.id
_entity.type
_entity.pdbx_description
1 polymer ?
#
loop_
_entity_poly.entity_id
_entity_poly.type
_entity_poly.pdbx_seq_one_letter_code
_entity_poly.pdbx_strand_id
1 'polypeptide(L)'
;SSRLTDSAVCLVADEGDMDIHLERMLKQHQQLDGGASRRIMEINPGHSMIKALAADAEKSSEGNAAIDEAAQLLLDQACILEGEQPADPQAFVRRLNQMMEKSL
;
A
#
# COMPACT_ATOMS: atom_id res chain seq x y z
N SER A 1 11.49 -10.52 6.85
CA SER A 1 11.40 -9.05 6.88
C SER A 1 11.07 -8.61 8.30
N SER A 2 11.99 -7.95 9.01
CA SER A 2 11.75 -7.31 10.33
C SER A 2 11.00 -5.97 10.22
N ARG A 3 10.74 -5.50 8.98
CA ARG A 3 9.97 -4.29 8.68
C ARG A 3 8.46 -4.53 8.76
N LEU A 4 8.04 -5.77 8.53
CA LEU A 4 6.63 -6.14 8.51
C LEU A 4 6.04 -6.41 9.89
N THR A 5 6.80 -6.37 10.99
CA THR A 5 6.29 -6.79 12.30
C THR A 5 5.07 -5.99 12.78
N ASP A 6 5.06 -4.67 12.57
CA ASP A 6 3.97 -3.78 12.97
C ASP A 6 3.12 -3.27 11.79
N SER A 7 3.63 -3.35 10.55
CA SER A 7 2.94 -2.85 9.35
C SER A 7 2.27 -3.97 8.56
N ALA A 8 1.06 -3.73 8.08
CA ALA A 8 0.32 -4.67 7.24
C ALA A 8 0.95 -4.87 5.84
N VAL A 9 1.61 -3.83 5.32
CA VAL A 9 2.19 -3.79 3.96
C VAL A 9 3.45 -2.92 3.94
N CYS A 10 4.30 -3.13 2.94
CA CYS A 10 5.49 -2.32 2.65
C CYS A 10 5.73 -2.27 1.13
N LEU A 11 6.30 -1.19 0.62
CA LEU A 11 6.77 -1.13 -0.77
C LEU A 11 8.26 -1.42 -0.83
N VAL A 12 8.65 -2.27 -1.77
CA VAL A 12 10.06 -2.61 -2.04
C VAL A 12 10.36 -2.40 -3.53
N ALA A 13 11.62 -2.08 -3.82
CA ALA A 13 12.14 -2.09 -5.20
C ALA A 13 12.42 -3.55 -5.65
N ASP A 14 12.36 -3.80 -6.96
CA ASP A 14 12.67 -5.13 -7.51
C ASP A 14 14.17 -5.45 -7.42
N GLU A 15 14.54 -6.73 -7.54
CA GLU A 15 15.95 -7.16 -7.53
C GLU A 15 16.69 -6.62 -8.77
N GLY A 16 17.47 -5.55 -8.56
CA GLY A 16 18.24 -4.87 -9.62
C GLY A 16 17.76 -3.45 -9.88
N ASP A 17 16.62 -3.05 -9.33
CA ASP A 17 16.17 -1.66 -9.32
C ASP A 17 16.90 -0.84 -8.24
N MET A 18 16.88 0.47 -8.43
CA MET A 18 17.51 1.41 -7.52
C MET A 18 16.82 1.41 -6.15
N ASP A 19 17.61 1.38 -5.08
CA ASP A 19 17.09 1.46 -3.71
C ASP A 19 16.21 2.71 -3.54
N ILE A 20 15.10 2.56 -2.80
CA ILE A 20 14.08 3.58 -2.57
C ILE A 20 14.70 4.89 -2.04
N HIS A 21 15.68 4.80 -1.13
CA HIS A 21 16.32 5.98 -0.56
C HIS A 21 17.18 6.71 -1.59
N LEU A 22 17.85 5.97 -2.48
CA LEU A 22 18.70 6.53 -3.52
C LEU A 22 17.86 7.18 -4.63
N GLU A 23 16.79 6.51 -5.07
CA GLU A 23 15.86 7.07 -6.06
C GLU A 23 15.26 8.39 -5.56
N ARG A 24 14.87 8.44 -4.28
CA ARG A 24 14.36 9.66 -3.65
C ARG A 24 15.37 10.79 -3.68
N MET A 25 16.62 10.53 -3.31
CA MET A 25 17.68 11.54 -3.32
C MET A 25 17.88 12.09 -4.74
N LEU A 26 17.94 11.23 -5.73
CA LEU A 26 18.15 11.63 -7.13
C LEU A 26 16.95 12.38 -7.72
N LYS A 27 15.71 12.01 -7.37
CA LYS A 27 14.49 12.76 -7.72
C LYS A 27 14.50 14.17 -7.14
N GLN A 28 14.91 14.33 -5.87
CA GLN A 28 15.05 15.64 -5.23
C GLN A 28 16.11 16.51 -5.93
N HIS A 29 17.17 15.91 -6.43
CA HIS A 29 18.22 16.59 -7.20
C HIS A 29 17.88 16.81 -8.68
N GLN A 30 16.66 16.48 -9.13
CA GLN A 30 16.24 16.55 -10.55
C GLN A 30 17.16 15.74 -11.48
N GLN A 31 17.84 14.72 -10.95
CA GLN A 31 18.75 13.84 -11.70
C GLN A 31 18.03 12.62 -12.29
N LEU A 32 16.73 12.47 -12.03
CA LEU A 32 15.87 11.44 -12.60
C LEU A 32 14.60 12.08 -13.16
N ASP A 33 14.34 11.88 -14.45
CA ASP A 33 13.08 12.25 -15.07
C ASP A 33 11.98 11.27 -14.65
N GLY A 34 11.21 11.67 -13.63
CA GLY A 34 9.74 11.56 -13.54
C GLY A 34 9.03 10.21 -13.71
N GLY A 35 9.71 9.10 -13.95
CA GLY A 35 9.09 7.78 -14.05
C GLY A 35 8.63 7.27 -12.68
N ALA A 36 7.42 6.70 -12.62
CA ALA A 36 7.04 5.84 -11.51
C ALA A 36 7.90 4.57 -11.59
N SER A 37 8.89 4.44 -10.70
CA SER A 37 9.64 3.19 -10.53
C SER A 37 8.66 2.07 -10.22
N ARG A 38 8.83 0.90 -10.84
CA ARG A 38 7.98 -0.25 -10.57
C ARG A 38 8.25 -0.71 -9.15
N ARG A 39 7.19 -0.84 -8.36
CA ARG A 39 7.29 -1.25 -6.95
C ARG A 39 6.53 -2.53 -6.73
N ILE A 40 7.07 -3.33 -5.83
CA ILE A 40 6.44 -4.54 -5.34
C ILE A 40 5.82 -4.20 -3.99
N MET A 41 4.52 -4.45 -3.85
CA MET A 41 3.84 -4.36 -2.56
C MET A 41 3.97 -5.70 -1.85
N GLU A 42 4.72 -5.74 -0.76
CA GLU A 42 4.78 -6.89 0.13
C GLU A 42 3.65 -6.82 1.17
N ILE A 43 3.09 -7.97 1.51
CA ILE A 43 2.03 -8.13 2.49
C ILE A 43 2.57 -8.88 3.71
N ASN A 44 2.20 -8.44 4.92
CA ASN A 44 2.48 -9.18 6.15
C ASN A 44 1.34 -10.17 6.49
N PRO A 45 1.50 -11.49 6.28
CA PRO A 45 0.49 -12.47 6.67
C PRO A 45 0.30 -12.57 8.19
N GLY A 46 1.26 -12.09 8.98
CA GLY A 46 1.18 -12.06 10.44
C GLY A 46 0.24 -10.98 10.98
N HIS A 47 -0.03 -9.93 10.22
CA HIS A 47 -0.80 -8.77 10.66
C HIS A 47 -2.30 -9.08 10.75
N SER A 48 -2.97 -8.59 11.81
CA SER A 48 -4.39 -8.86 12.07
C SER A 48 -5.31 -8.41 10.92
N MET A 49 -5.06 -7.24 10.33
CA MET A 49 -5.80 -6.72 9.17
C MET A 49 -5.73 -7.68 7.97
N ILE A 50 -4.54 -8.20 7.66
CA ILE A 50 -4.36 -9.10 6.51
C ILE A 50 -5.09 -10.43 6.74
N LYS A 51 -5.05 -10.95 7.97
CA LYS A 51 -5.81 -12.16 8.34
C LYS A 51 -7.31 -11.95 8.24
N ALA A 52 -7.82 -10.79 8.64
CA ALA A 52 -9.24 -10.45 8.52
C ALA A 52 -9.67 -10.38 7.05
N LEU A 53 -8.89 -9.71 6.20
CA LEU A 53 -9.13 -9.64 4.76
C LEU A 53 -9.10 -11.02 4.09
N ALA A 54 -8.14 -11.88 4.46
CA ALA A 54 -8.07 -13.25 3.95
C ALA A 54 -9.30 -14.06 4.35
N ALA A 55 -9.73 -13.98 5.61
CA ALA A 55 -10.93 -14.68 6.09
C ALA A 55 -12.21 -14.20 5.41
N ASP A 56 -12.32 -12.92 5.06
CA ASP A 56 -13.47 -12.39 4.32
C ASP A 56 -13.41 -12.74 2.83
N ALA A 57 -12.21 -12.82 2.24
CA ALA A 57 -12.02 -13.32 0.88
C ALA A 57 -12.48 -14.77 0.72
N GLU A 58 -12.21 -15.62 1.71
CA GLU A 58 -12.63 -17.03 1.69
C GLU A 58 -14.15 -17.22 1.76
N LYS A 59 -14.88 -16.27 2.34
CA LYS A 59 -16.34 -16.33 2.48
C LYS A 59 -17.10 -15.85 1.23
N SER A 60 -16.43 -15.16 0.32
CA SER A 60 -17.05 -14.54 -0.85
C SER A 60 -16.45 -15.12 -2.14
N SER A 61 -17.23 -15.96 -2.83
CA SER A 61 -16.81 -16.61 -4.09
C SER A 61 -16.76 -15.66 -5.31
N GLU A 62 -17.28 -14.44 -5.17
CA GLU A 62 -17.33 -13.42 -6.22
C GLU A 62 -16.75 -12.11 -5.70
N GLY A 63 -16.08 -11.35 -6.59
CA GLY A 63 -15.33 -10.14 -6.27
C GLY A 63 -16.03 -9.25 -5.24
N ASN A 64 -15.42 -9.15 -4.07
CA ASN A 64 -15.96 -8.38 -2.96
C ASN A 64 -15.43 -6.95 -3.07
N ALA A 65 -16.31 -6.01 -3.43
CA ALA A 65 -15.96 -4.59 -3.55
C ALA A 65 -15.31 -4.03 -2.25
N ALA A 66 -15.61 -4.58 -1.08
CA ALA A 66 -14.96 -4.19 0.16
C ALA A 66 -13.49 -4.63 0.23
N ILE A 67 -13.14 -5.76 -0.38
CA ILE A 67 -11.75 -6.22 -0.49
C ILE A 67 -10.99 -5.33 -1.46
N ASP A 68 -11.61 -4.94 -2.57
CA ASP A 68 -11.00 -4.00 -3.52
C ASP A 68 -10.73 -2.63 -2.87
N GLU A 69 -11.71 -2.10 -2.13
CA GLU A 69 -11.56 -0.86 -1.34
C GLU A 69 -10.42 -0.98 -0.33
N ALA A 70 -10.35 -2.10 0.40
CA ALA A 70 -9.30 -2.35 1.40
C ALA A 70 -7.92 -2.50 0.75
N ALA A 71 -7.81 -3.17 -0.40
CA ALA A 71 -6.57 -3.32 -1.13
C ALA A 71 -6.03 -1.96 -1.60
N GLN A 72 -6.89 -1.08 -2.09
CA GLN A 72 -6.52 0.29 -2.46
C GLN A 72 -6.05 1.10 -1.23
N LEU A 73 -6.76 0.99 -0.11
CA LEU A 73 -6.34 1.65 1.13
C LEU A 73 -5.01 1.13 1.66
N LEU A 74 -4.72 -0.16 1.53
CA LEU A 74 -3.42 -0.72 1.89
C LEU A 74 -2.32 -0.19 0.99
N LEU A 75 -2.55 -0.08 -0.32
CA LEU A 75 -1.57 0.50 -1.24
C LEU A 75 -1.27 1.97 -0.88
N ASP A 76 -2.32 2.77 -0.62
CA ASP A 76 -2.15 4.17 -0.20
C ASP A 76 -1.36 4.27 1.11
N GLN A 77 -1.62 3.40 2.09
CA GLN A 77 -0.86 3.33 3.34
C GLN A 77 0.60 2.97 3.10
N ALA A 78 0.88 2.03 2.18
CA ALA A 78 2.24 1.64 1.84
C ALA A 78 3.01 2.82 1.23
N CYS A 79 2.37 3.63 0.37
CA CYS A 79 2.95 4.88 -0.14
C CYS A 79 3.26 5.86 1.00
N ILE A 80 2.32 6.07 1.92
CA ILE A 80 2.49 6.98 3.06
C ILE A 80 3.66 6.54 3.95
N LEU A 81 3.81 5.25 4.22
CA LEU A 81 4.90 4.69 5.02
C LEU A 81 6.28 4.93 4.39
N GLU A 82 6.37 4.90 3.06
CA GLU A 82 7.60 5.26 2.34
C GLU A 82 7.79 6.79 2.18
N GLY A 83 6.87 7.59 2.73
CA GLY A 83 6.91 9.05 2.68
C GLY A 83 6.43 9.64 1.36
N GLU A 84 5.64 8.89 0.60
CA GLU A 84 5.05 9.30 -0.66
C GLU A 84 3.57 9.66 -0.51
N GLN A 85 3.08 10.49 -1.43
CA GLN A 85 1.67 10.79 -1.50
C GLN A 85 0.92 9.65 -2.18
N PRO A 86 -0.29 9.29 -1.73
CA PRO A 86 -1.21 8.47 -2.49
C PRO A 86 -1.39 9.01 -3.91
N ALA A 87 -1.58 8.13 -4.89
CA ALA A 87 -1.76 8.54 -6.29
C ALA A 87 -2.99 9.46 -6.48
N ASP A 88 -4.04 9.22 -5.69
CA ASP A 88 -5.20 10.10 -5.58
C ASP A 88 -5.56 10.32 -4.10
N PRO A 89 -5.07 11.42 -3.50
CA PRO A 89 -5.36 11.75 -2.10
C PRO A 89 -6.85 11.93 -1.80
N GLN A 90 -7.65 12.40 -2.77
CA GLN A 90 -9.09 12.58 -2.56
C GLN A 90 -9.80 11.22 -2.52
N ALA A 91 -9.44 10.32 -3.43
CA ALA A 91 -9.97 8.96 -3.43
C ALA A 91 -9.56 8.17 -2.17
N PHE A 92 -8.32 8.36 -1.69
CA PHE A 92 -7.87 7.81 -0.40
C PHE A 92 -8.77 8.26 0.76
N VAL A 93 -8.97 9.57 0.92
CA VAL A 93 -9.82 10.13 2.00
C VAL A 93 -11.25 9.62 1.89
N ARG A 94 -11.80 9.56 0.67
CA ARG A 94 -13.15 9.04 0.43
C ARG A 94 -13.28 7.58 0.87
N ARG A 95 -12.34 6.71 0.47
CA ARG A 95 -12.34 5.28 0.87
C ARG A 95 -12.21 5.14 2.39
N LEU A 96 -11.32 5.92 3.01
CA LEU A 96 -11.10 5.89 4.45
C LEU A 96 -12.37 6.27 5.21
N ASN A 97 -13.04 7.35 4.80
CA ASN A 97 -14.30 7.78 5.41
C ASN A 97 -15.39 6.72 5.27
N GLN A 98 -15.55 6.13 4.07
CA GLN A 98 -16.52 5.06 3.84
C GLN A 98 -16.26 3.84 4.73
N MET A 99 -15.00 3.48 4.98
CA MET A 99 -14.65 2.37 5.86
C MET A 99 -14.95 2.70 7.33
N MET A 100 -14.68 3.93 7.78
CA MET A 100 -15.00 4.38 9.13
C MET A 100 -16.52 4.48 9.35
N GLU A 101 -17.29 4.94 8.37
CA GLU A 101 -18.75 4.99 8.45
C GLU A 101 -19.38 3.59 8.61
N LYS A 102 -18.79 2.56 7.98
CA LYS A 102 -19.24 1.17 8.09
C LYS A 102 -18.94 0.53 9.46
N SER A 103 -18.04 1.12 10.26
CA SER A 103 -17.62 0.59 11.56
C SER A 103 -18.25 1.28 12.77
N LEU A 104 -18.97 2.39 12.54
CA LEU A 104 -19.82 3.07 13.52
C LEU A 104 -21.18 2.38 13.68
#